data_AF-A0A838AHJ6-F1
#
_entry.id   AF-A0A838AHJ6-F1
#
_cell.length_a   1.000
_cell.length_b   1.000
_cell.length_c   1.000
_cell.angle_alpha   90.00
_cell.angle_beta   90.00
_cell.angle_gamma   90.00
#
_symmetry.space_group_name_H-M   'P 1'
#
loop_
_entity.id
_entity.type
_entity.pdbx_description
1 polymer ?
#
loop_
_entity_poly.entity_id
_entity_poly.type
_entity_poly.pdbx_seq_one_letter_code
_entity_poly.pdbx_strand_id
1 'polypeptide(L)'
;MTKIIGIDLGTSNSAAAVIMGGKPTIIPAAEGATVGGKAFPSVVAFTKTGELLVGEPARRQAVTNPDSTIAAAKRKMGTDYIYKIQDKNYKPQQISAFILQKIKKDAEAFIGEPVDKAVITVPAYFDDNQRQATKDAGTIAGLDVVRIINEPTAASLAFGLDKTNQDMKILVFDFGGGTLDVTIMEMGGGVFEVLSTSGDTQLGGTDMDKVVVDYILDEFKKKEGVDLSKDTTAMARIREAAEKAKIELSTIMETDINLPFISHDPSSGAKNLELRITRAKLDELIRPIIQRCKPSLEKAIADAKLTKSDINKIVMVGGPTRMPSVKKFVGEVLGKEPESGVDPMEAVAVGAAIQAGIIAGDVTSDIVLLDVTPLTLGIETLGGVREPLIERNTTIPTSKSKVFTTAVDNQTAVTIHIVQGERPMASDNVSLGSFNLTDLPPAPRGIPQIEVKFDIDANGIINVAAKDLGTKKEAKITVSSNSKLSKEEIEKLKEDAEKFSDEDKKKKEKIDLKNESESFIYTVEKLVNHDLKDKISQEQGIKISEAVKEVKESLDREIDELKPKLDTLKSIVNEVTTELYKNVTTESDSTQQNSGANEQQDQNNTQQNSESHSTDETKTY
;
A
#
# COMPACT_ATOMS: atom_id res chain seq x y z
N MET A 1 -0.60 12.68 -20.78
CA MET A 1 -1.19 11.39 -20.36
C MET A 1 -1.07 11.33 -18.86
N THR A 2 -2.12 10.94 -18.14
CA THR A 2 -2.05 10.75 -16.69
C THR A 2 -0.99 9.69 -16.36
N LYS A 3 -0.15 9.98 -15.37
CA LYS A 3 0.89 9.03 -14.94
C LYS A 3 0.26 7.73 -14.45
N ILE A 4 0.89 6.61 -14.79
CA ILE A 4 0.55 5.29 -14.24
C ILE A 4 1.48 5.04 -13.05
N ILE A 5 0.93 4.80 -11.87
CA ILE A 5 1.72 4.49 -10.67
C ILE A 5 1.88 2.98 -10.48
N GLY A 6 3.02 2.57 -9.91
CA GLY A 6 3.23 1.22 -9.42
C GLY A 6 2.93 1.13 -7.94
N ILE A 7 2.09 0.19 -7.52
CA ILE A 7 1.70 -0.01 -6.12
C ILE A 7 2.07 -1.42 -5.68
N ASP A 8 2.89 -1.49 -4.64
CA ASP A 8 3.03 -2.68 -3.82
C ASP A 8 1.95 -2.69 -2.74
N LEU A 9 0.89 -3.46 -2.91
CA LEU A 9 -0.17 -3.58 -1.91
C LEU A 9 0.22 -4.67 -0.90
N GLY A 10 0.97 -4.35 0.15
CA GLY A 10 1.50 -5.36 1.06
C GLY A 10 0.59 -5.70 2.25
N THR A 11 0.91 -6.81 2.93
CA THR A 11 0.13 -7.30 4.10
C THR A 11 0.24 -6.36 5.30
N SER A 12 1.45 -5.90 5.62
CA SER A 12 1.72 -5.01 6.76
C SER A 12 1.94 -3.56 6.33
N ASN A 13 2.68 -3.37 5.23
CA ASN A 13 2.96 -2.07 4.65
C ASN A 13 2.77 -2.17 3.14
N SER A 14 2.20 -1.14 2.54
CA SER A 14 2.14 -0.92 1.10
C SER A 14 3.17 0.13 0.70
N ALA A 15 3.62 0.13 -0.55
CA ALA A 15 4.52 1.15 -1.10
C ALA A 15 4.03 1.57 -2.49
N ALA A 16 4.40 2.79 -2.91
CA ALA A 16 4.05 3.27 -4.24
C ALA A 16 5.24 3.98 -4.90
N ALA A 17 5.32 3.89 -6.22
CA ALA A 17 6.33 4.57 -7.02
C ALA A 17 5.76 5.04 -8.35
N VAL A 18 6.42 6.01 -8.97
CA VAL A 18 6.07 6.58 -10.28
C VAL A 18 7.33 6.80 -11.10
N ILE A 19 7.21 6.77 -12.44
CA ILE A 19 8.31 7.19 -13.33
C ILE A 19 8.31 8.72 -13.48
N MET A 20 9.35 9.35 -12.94
CA MET A 20 9.61 10.78 -13.06
C MET A 20 10.99 11.00 -13.67
N GLY A 21 11.06 11.83 -14.73
CA GLY A 21 12.31 12.10 -15.44
C GLY A 21 13.02 10.84 -15.96
N GLY A 22 12.24 9.82 -16.35
CA GLY A 22 12.76 8.53 -16.83
C GLY A 22 13.29 7.59 -15.75
N LYS A 23 13.11 7.92 -14.46
CA LYS A 23 13.56 7.08 -13.34
C LYS A 23 12.41 6.74 -12.39
N PRO A 24 12.41 5.52 -11.80
CA PRO A 24 11.47 5.19 -10.76
C PRO A 24 11.75 6.01 -9.50
N THR A 25 10.69 6.61 -8.94
CA THR A 25 10.73 7.47 -7.77
C THR A 25 9.66 7.00 -6.78
N ILE A 26 10.07 6.71 -5.54
CA ILE A 26 9.15 6.30 -4.47
C ILE A 26 8.32 7.49 -4.00
N ILE A 27 7.02 7.27 -3.88
CA ILE A 27 6.04 8.21 -3.37
C ILE A 27 5.95 8.00 -1.84
N PRO A 28 6.33 8.99 -1.02
CA PRO A 28 6.18 8.88 0.42
C PRO A 28 4.72 9.02 0.84
N ALA A 29 4.33 8.31 1.90
CA ALA A 29 3.09 8.61 2.60
C ALA A 29 3.08 10.07 3.09
N ALA A 30 1.91 10.71 3.10
CA ALA A 30 1.77 12.12 3.51
C ALA A 30 2.29 12.40 4.93
N GLU A 31 2.30 11.39 5.80
CA GLU A 31 2.83 11.48 7.16
C GLU A 31 4.36 11.46 7.24
N GLY A 32 5.07 11.27 6.12
CA GLY A 32 6.53 11.20 6.06
C GLY A 32 7.07 9.81 6.37
N ALA A 33 8.05 9.72 7.28
CA ALA A 33 8.64 8.45 7.69
C ALA A 33 7.71 7.71 8.68
N THR A 34 7.22 6.55 8.28
CA THR A 34 6.45 5.61 9.10
C THR A 34 7.36 4.51 9.66
N VAL A 35 6.81 3.55 10.42
CA VAL A 35 7.56 2.37 10.88
C VAL A 35 8.15 1.57 9.72
N GLY A 36 7.54 1.64 8.53
CA GLY A 36 8.02 1.01 7.30
C GLY A 36 8.89 1.92 6.41
N GLY A 37 9.38 3.05 6.93
CA GLY A 37 10.09 4.05 6.11
C GLY A 37 9.12 4.93 5.33
N LYS A 38 9.27 5.05 4.00
CA LYS A 38 8.34 5.83 3.16
C LYS A 38 7.02 5.11 2.88
N ALA A 39 6.88 3.88 3.35
CA ALA A 39 5.74 3.01 3.11
C ALA A 39 4.47 3.47 3.86
N PHE A 40 3.34 3.00 3.36
CA PHE A 40 1.99 3.20 3.88
C PHE A 40 1.62 2.01 4.76
N PRO A 41 1.40 2.16 6.08
CA PRO A 41 0.91 1.06 6.89
C PRO A 41 -0.42 0.52 6.33
N SER A 42 -0.54 -0.80 6.14
CA SER A 42 -1.74 -1.44 5.63
C SER A 42 -2.78 -1.64 6.75
N VAL A 43 -3.18 -0.53 7.37
CA VAL A 43 -4.07 -0.47 8.54
C VAL A 43 -5.22 0.48 8.25
N VAL A 44 -6.43 0.06 8.57
CA VAL A 44 -7.66 0.84 8.44
C VAL A 44 -8.36 0.85 9.79
N ALA A 45 -8.86 1.99 10.24
CA ALA A 45 -9.65 2.09 11.46
C ALA A 45 -10.89 2.94 11.27
N PHE A 46 -11.94 2.61 12.01
CA PHE A 46 -13.14 3.42 12.12
C PHE A 46 -13.22 3.98 13.53
N THR A 47 -13.25 5.30 13.65
CA THR A 47 -13.40 5.95 14.95
C THR A 47 -14.80 5.72 15.52
N LYS A 48 -15.00 6.03 16.80
CA LYS A 48 -16.31 5.95 17.45
C LYS A 48 -17.37 6.87 16.81
N THR A 49 -16.95 7.93 16.12
CA THR A 49 -17.83 8.85 15.39
C THR A 49 -18.05 8.41 13.93
N GLY A 50 -17.51 7.26 13.51
CA GLY A 50 -17.67 6.71 12.16
C GLY A 50 -16.61 7.16 11.16
N GLU A 51 -15.66 8.02 11.57
CA GLU A 51 -14.59 8.52 10.69
C GLU A 51 -13.65 7.39 10.27
N LEU A 52 -13.31 7.34 8.98
CA LEU A 52 -12.33 6.43 8.41
C LEU A 52 -10.90 6.98 8.59
N LEU A 53 -10.02 6.19 9.19
CA LEU A 53 -8.59 6.44 9.27
C LEU A 53 -7.86 5.36 8.48
N VAL A 54 -6.82 5.75 7.74
CA VAL A 54 -6.01 4.80 6.94
C VAL A 54 -4.53 5.11 7.14
N GLY A 55 -3.71 4.08 7.25
CA GLY A 55 -2.26 4.22 7.36
C GLY A 55 -1.78 4.52 8.78
N GLU A 56 -0.85 5.46 8.88
CA GLU A 56 -0.22 5.86 10.14
C GLU A 56 -1.23 6.37 11.19
N PRO A 57 -2.22 7.23 10.85
CA PRO A 57 -3.27 7.63 11.79
C PRO A 57 -4.07 6.45 12.35
N ALA A 58 -4.43 5.47 11.50
CA ALA A 58 -5.12 4.26 11.94
C ALA A 58 -4.25 3.42 12.87
N ARG A 59 -2.95 3.28 12.58
CA ARG A 59 -2.03 2.53 13.43
C ARG A 59 -1.88 3.17 14.81
N ARG A 60 -1.73 4.49 14.91
CA ARG A 60 -1.52 5.20 16.19
C ARG A 60 -2.64 5.01 17.19
N GLN A 61 -3.88 4.91 16.72
CA GLN A 61 -5.06 4.73 17.59
C GLN A 61 -5.43 3.25 17.81
N ALA A 62 -4.71 2.30 17.20
CA ALA A 62 -5.04 0.88 17.28
C ALA A 62 -5.11 0.35 18.72
N VAL A 63 -4.29 0.92 19.61
CA VAL A 63 -4.26 0.59 21.05
C VAL A 63 -5.55 0.99 21.76
N THR A 64 -6.14 2.13 21.44
CA THR A 64 -7.34 2.67 22.10
C THR A 64 -8.64 2.26 21.40
N ASN A 65 -8.54 1.64 20.22
CA ASN A 65 -9.67 1.20 19.41
C ASN A 65 -9.38 -0.13 18.67
N PRO A 66 -9.00 -1.20 19.38
CA PRO A 66 -8.55 -2.44 18.74
C PRO A 66 -9.65 -3.12 17.92
N ASP A 67 -10.91 -3.07 18.39
CA ASP A 67 -12.02 -3.79 17.77
C ASP A 67 -12.50 -3.15 16.44
N SER A 68 -12.23 -1.85 16.26
CA SER A 68 -12.56 -1.13 15.02
C SER A 68 -11.33 -0.84 14.16
N THR A 69 -10.21 -1.51 14.42
CA THR A 69 -8.96 -1.38 13.66
C THR A 69 -8.62 -2.69 12.97
N ILE A 70 -8.49 -2.64 11.64
CA ILE A 70 -8.22 -3.77 10.77
C ILE A 70 -6.79 -3.65 10.24
N ALA A 71 -6.02 -4.73 10.38
CA ALA A 71 -4.70 -4.90 9.78
C ALA A 71 -4.63 -6.26 9.06
N ALA A 72 -3.59 -6.45 8.23
CA ALA A 72 -3.36 -7.71 7.51
C ALA A 72 -4.54 -8.18 6.63
N ALA A 73 -5.35 -7.22 6.12
CA ALA A 73 -6.52 -7.53 5.29
C ALA A 73 -6.17 -8.37 4.04
N LYS A 74 -4.95 -8.20 3.51
CA LYS A 74 -4.42 -8.98 2.39
C LYS A 74 -4.49 -10.49 2.60
N ARG A 75 -4.32 -11.00 3.83
CA ARG A 75 -4.43 -12.44 4.16
C ARG A 75 -5.85 -13.00 3.99
N LYS A 76 -6.86 -12.14 3.83
CA LYS A 76 -8.27 -12.53 3.63
C LYS A 76 -8.78 -12.22 2.23
N MET A 77 -7.95 -11.66 1.34
CA MET A 77 -8.34 -11.39 -0.05
C MET A 77 -8.79 -12.66 -0.76
N GLY A 78 -9.81 -12.56 -1.61
CA GLY A 78 -10.35 -13.71 -2.35
C GLY A 78 -11.19 -14.69 -1.52
N THR A 79 -11.47 -14.38 -0.24
CA THR A 79 -12.30 -15.22 0.65
C THR A 79 -13.67 -14.58 0.94
N ASP A 80 -14.61 -15.36 1.48
CA ASP A 80 -15.93 -14.89 1.93
C ASP A 80 -15.90 -14.22 3.32
N TYR A 81 -14.71 -13.89 3.83
CA TYR A 81 -14.56 -13.27 5.14
C TYR A 81 -15.23 -11.89 5.20
N ILE A 82 -15.85 -11.57 6.35
CA ILE A 82 -16.48 -10.27 6.59
C ILE A 82 -15.92 -9.66 7.87
N TYR A 83 -15.41 -8.44 7.76
CA TYR A 83 -15.10 -7.60 8.92
C TYR A 83 -16.38 -6.92 9.39
N LYS A 84 -16.83 -7.24 10.60
CA LYS A 84 -17.96 -6.58 11.26
C LYS A 84 -17.42 -5.44 12.11
N ILE A 85 -17.57 -4.21 11.64
CA ILE A 85 -17.16 -3.02 12.38
C ILE A 85 -18.41 -2.20 12.69
N GLN A 86 -18.70 -2.05 13.99
CA GLN A 86 -19.94 -1.43 14.46
C GLN A 86 -21.14 -2.12 13.78
N ASP A 87 -22.05 -1.36 13.16
CA ASP A 87 -23.24 -1.89 12.47
C ASP A 87 -23.01 -2.16 10.97
N LYS A 88 -21.75 -2.13 10.49
CA LYS A 88 -21.40 -2.26 9.07
C LYS A 88 -20.54 -3.50 8.81
N ASN A 89 -20.75 -4.08 7.63
CA ASN A 89 -20.01 -5.23 7.13
C ASN A 89 -19.08 -4.77 6.00
N TYR A 90 -17.80 -5.13 6.10
CA TYR A 90 -16.78 -4.79 5.12
C TYR A 90 -16.12 -6.06 4.56
N LYS A 91 -15.95 -6.09 3.24
CA LYS A 91 -15.20 -7.15 2.56
C LYS A 91 -13.69 -6.84 2.56
N PRO A 92 -12.79 -7.83 2.50
CA PRO A 92 -11.34 -7.63 2.43
C PRO A 92 -10.90 -6.71 1.27
N GLN A 93 -11.56 -6.81 0.12
CA GLN A 93 -11.33 -5.97 -1.06
C GLN A 93 -11.67 -4.50 -0.79
N GLN A 94 -12.75 -4.25 -0.05
CA GLN A 94 -13.16 -2.90 0.35
C GLN A 94 -12.18 -2.29 1.34
N ILE A 95 -11.70 -3.07 2.32
CA ILE A 95 -10.64 -2.61 3.24
C ILE A 95 -9.36 -2.26 2.48
N SER A 96 -8.98 -3.10 1.52
CA SER A 96 -7.81 -2.85 0.67
C SER A 96 -8.01 -1.63 -0.24
N ALA A 97 -9.24 -1.39 -0.70
CA ALA A 97 -9.57 -0.21 -1.49
C ALA A 97 -9.35 1.10 -0.71
N PHE A 98 -9.68 1.15 0.59
CA PHE A 98 -9.37 2.33 1.42
C PHE A 98 -7.86 2.61 1.50
N ILE A 99 -7.04 1.57 1.57
CA ILE A 99 -5.57 1.69 1.54
C ILE A 99 -5.12 2.25 0.18
N LEU A 100 -5.66 1.72 -0.92
CA LEU A 100 -5.36 2.18 -2.27
C LEU A 100 -5.84 3.61 -2.53
N GLN A 101 -6.98 4.04 -1.97
CA GLN A 101 -7.45 5.43 -2.04
C GLN A 101 -6.50 6.39 -1.32
N LYS A 102 -5.98 6.02 -0.14
CA LYS A 102 -4.94 6.80 0.52
C LYS A 102 -3.69 6.92 -0.34
N ILE A 103 -3.22 5.80 -0.90
CA ILE A 103 -2.04 5.79 -1.78
C ILE A 103 -2.27 6.68 -3.01
N LYS A 104 -3.45 6.57 -3.65
CA LYS A 104 -3.85 7.43 -4.78
C LYS A 104 -3.81 8.90 -4.39
N LYS A 105 -4.46 9.29 -3.29
CA LYS A 105 -4.52 10.68 -2.80
C LYS A 105 -3.12 11.25 -2.52
N ASP A 106 -2.27 10.48 -1.85
CA ASP A 106 -0.92 10.91 -1.53
C ASP A 106 -0.04 10.98 -2.80
N ALA A 107 -0.26 10.07 -3.76
CA ALA A 107 0.37 10.13 -5.09
C ALA A 107 -0.06 11.37 -5.89
N GLU A 108 -1.36 11.69 -5.92
CA GLU A 108 -1.87 12.90 -6.58
C GLU A 108 -1.27 14.17 -5.99
N ALA A 109 -1.16 14.24 -4.66
CA ALA A 109 -0.51 15.35 -3.97
C ALA A 109 0.99 15.44 -4.28
N PHE A 110 1.68 14.30 -4.37
CA PHE A 110 3.12 14.24 -4.67
C PHE A 110 3.44 14.60 -6.12
N ILE A 111 2.64 14.12 -7.07
CA ILE A 111 2.85 14.33 -8.51
C ILE A 111 2.30 15.70 -8.95
N GLY A 112 1.23 16.18 -8.31
CA GLY A 112 0.54 17.43 -8.63
C GLY A 112 -0.52 17.29 -9.73
N GLU A 113 -0.91 16.08 -10.09
CA GLU A 113 -1.96 15.78 -11.10
C GLU A 113 -2.82 14.57 -10.68
N PRO A 114 -4.03 14.40 -11.23
CA PRO A 114 -4.88 13.23 -10.97
C PRO A 114 -4.25 11.90 -11.39
N VAL A 115 -4.50 10.83 -10.62
CA VAL A 115 -3.98 9.48 -10.89
C VAL A 115 -5.13 8.50 -11.09
N ASP A 116 -5.34 8.09 -12.34
CA ASP A 116 -6.43 7.19 -12.71
C ASP A 116 -6.00 5.75 -12.94
N LYS A 117 -4.71 5.48 -13.14
CA LYS A 117 -4.20 4.18 -13.59
C LYS A 117 -3.11 3.65 -12.67
N ALA A 118 -3.13 2.35 -12.42
CA ALA A 118 -2.12 1.69 -11.60
C ALA A 118 -1.72 0.30 -12.10
N VAL A 119 -0.47 -0.05 -11.88
CA VAL A 119 0.00 -1.44 -11.83
C VAL A 119 0.05 -1.85 -10.36
N ILE A 120 -0.64 -2.93 -10.00
CA ILE A 120 -0.73 -3.39 -8.59
C ILE A 120 -0.06 -4.76 -8.46
N THR A 121 0.73 -4.95 -7.41
CA THR A 121 1.42 -6.23 -7.17
C THR A 121 0.58 -7.24 -6.40
N VAL A 122 0.89 -8.51 -6.61
CA VAL A 122 0.36 -9.65 -5.84
C VAL A 122 1.47 -10.68 -5.59
N PRO A 123 1.38 -11.49 -4.51
CA PRO A 123 2.28 -12.62 -4.32
C PRO A 123 2.24 -13.56 -5.52
N ALA A 124 3.37 -14.15 -5.89
CA ALA A 124 3.44 -15.03 -7.06
C ALA A 124 2.51 -16.25 -6.91
N TYR A 125 2.37 -16.75 -5.68
CA TYR A 125 1.53 -17.89 -5.36
C TYR A 125 0.04 -17.56 -5.13
N PHE A 126 -0.41 -16.33 -5.39
CA PHE A 126 -1.83 -16.00 -5.34
C PHE A 126 -2.63 -16.76 -6.41
N ASP A 127 -3.76 -17.31 -5.97
CA ASP A 127 -4.75 -17.92 -6.86
C ASP A 127 -5.59 -16.85 -7.59
N ASP A 128 -6.47 -17.29 -8.48
CA ASP A 128 -7.29 -16.40 -9.29
C ASP A 128 -8.28 -15.57 -8.46
N ASN A 129 -8.81 -16.13 -7.36
CA ASN A 129 -9.71 -15.45 -6.43
C ASN A 129 -9.03 -14.25 -5.78
N GLN A 130 -7.79 -14.43 -5.36
CA GLN A 130 -7.00 -13.39 -4.73
C GLN A 130 -6.55 -12.32 -5.73
N ARG A 131 -6.19 -12.72 -6.96
CA ARG A 131 -5.85 -11.79 -8.06
C ARG A 131 -7.02 -10.92 -8.45
N GLN A 132 -8.19 -11.52 -8.68
CA GLN A 132 -9.41 -10.79 -9.03
C GLN A 132 -9.84 -9.87 -7.89
N ALA A 133 -9.80 -10.34 -6.64
CA ALA A 133 -10.09 -9.53 -5.46
C ALA A 133 -9.20 -8.28 -5.36
N THR A 134 -7.91 -8.40 -5.73
CA THR A 134 -6.97 -7.28 -5.74
C THR A 134 -7.30 -6.29 -6.85
N LYS A 135 -7.67 -6.78 -8.04
CA LYS A 135 -8.15 -5.93 -9.14
C LYS A 135 -9.43 -5.17 -8.77
N ASP A 136 -10.38 -5.85 -8.13
CA ASP A 136 -11.64 -5.26 -7.66
C ASP A 136 -11.35 -4.17 -6.63
N ALA A 137 -10.42 -4.39 -5.69
CA ALA A 137 -10.00 -3.37 -4.72
C ALA A 137 -9.46 -2.10 -5.40
N GLY A 138 -8.66 -2.25 -6.47
CA GLY A 138 -8.20 -1.12 -7.27
C GLY A 138 -9.35 -0.38 -7.95
N THR A 139 -10.31 -1.12 -8.51
CA THR A 139 -11.49 -0.51 -9.15
C THR A 139 -12.36 0.25 -8.15
N ILE A 140 -12.61 -0.32 -6.96
CA ILE A 140 -13.32 0.35 -5.86
C ILE A 140 -12.59 1.61 -5.41
N ALA A 141 -11.25 1.61 -5.43
CA ALA A 141 -10.43 2.77 -5.10
C ALA A 141 -10.42 3.86 -6.20
N GLY A 142 -11.11 3.64 -7.32
CA GLY A 142 -11.11 4.57 -8.46
C GLY A 142 -9.82 4.52 -9.28
N LEU A 143 -9.16 3.36 -9.33
CA LEU A 143 -8.00 3.09 -10.19
C LEU A 143 -8.37 2.09 -11.30
N ASP A 144 -8.06 2.43 -12.53
CA ASP A 144 -7.98 1.50 -13.65
C ASP A 144 -6.70 0.66 -13.51
N VAL A 145 -6.88 -0.60 -13.07
CA VAL A 145 -5.79 -1.54 -12.86
C VAL A 145 -5.34 -2.11 -14.20
N VAL A 146 -4.37 -1.44 -14.83
CA VAL A 146 -3.90 -1.77 -16.17
C VAL A 146 -3.13 -3.09 -16.23
N ARG A 147 -2.51 -3.50 -15.12
CA ARG A 147 -1.82 -4.79 -14.98
C ARG A 147 -1.73 -5.21 -13.52
N ILE A 148 -1.90 -6.51 -13.29
CA ILE A 148 -1.46 -7.18 -12.06
C ILE A 148 -0.10 -7.82 -12.34
N ILE A 149 0.88 -7.57 -11.47
CA ILE A 149 2.23 -8.13 -11.61
C ILE A 149 2.60 -8.91 -10.35
N ASN A 150 3.33 -10.01 -10.51
CA ASN A 150 3.84 -10.77 -9.39
C ASN A 150 4.94 -9.96 -8.65
N GLU A 151 4.91 -9.95 -7.33
CA GLU A 151 5.89 -9.28 -6.45
C GLU A 151 7.35 -9.62 -6.82
N PRO A 152 7.75 -10.91 -6.93
CA PRO A 152 9.12 -11.24 -7.31
C PRO A 152 9.48 -10.81 -8.73
N THR A 153 8.52 -10.85 -9.67
CA THR A 153 8.72 -10.35 -11.04
C THR A 153 8.97 -8.84 -11.02
N ALA A 154 8.21 -8.08 -10.24
CA ALA A 154 8.44 -6.65 -10.04
C ALA A 154 9.81 -6.38 -9.41
N ALA A 155 10.17 -7.08 -8.33
CA ALA A 155 11.49 -6.91 -7.71
C ALA A 155 12.65 -7.23 -8.66
N SER A 156 12.49 -8.19 -9.58
CA SER A 156 13.48 -8.50 -10.60
C SER A 156 13.70 -7.35 -11.59
N LEU A 157 12.63 -6.63 -11.97
CA LEU A 157 12.74 -5.42 -12.80
C LEU A 157 13.53 -4.34 -12.09
N ALA A 158 13.26 -4.12 -10.80
CA ALA A 158 13.99 -3.15 -9.99
C ALA A 158 15.49 -3.49 -9.89
N PHE A 159 15.82 -4.79 -9.77
CA PHE A 159 17.21 -5.25 -9.75
C PHE A 159 17.89 -5.20 -11.13
N GLY A 160 17.13 -5.47 -12.19
CA GLY A 160 17.61 -5.84 -13.52
C GLY A 160 17.62 -4.75 -14.57
N LEU A 161 16.95 -3.61 -14.33
CA LEU A 161 16.78 -2.54 -15.33
C LEU A 161 18.11 -2.08 -15.94
N ASP A 162 19.15 -1.94 -15.12
CA ASP A 162 20.48 -1.49 -15.57
C ASP A 162 21.41 -2.65 -15.99
N LYS A 163 20.91 -3.89 -15.99
CA LYS A 163 21.69 -5.13 -16.21
C LYS A 163 21.16 -5.99 -17.36
N THR A 164 20.36 -5.41 -18.26
CA THR A 164 19.63 -6.11 -19.33
C THR A 164 20.51 -6.88 -20.32
N ASN A 165 21.79 -6.53 -20.44
CA ASN A 165 22.75 -7.18 -21.34
C ASN A 165 23.56 -8.31 -20.69
N GLN A 166 23.26 -8.68 -19.44
CA GLN A 166 23.97 -9.74 -18.72
C GLN A 166 23.05 -10.95 -18.56
N ASP A 167 23.48 -12.09 -19.12
CA ASP A 167 22.80 -13.36 -18.91
C ASP A 167 23.05 -13.85 -17.48
N MET A 168 21.99 -13.93 -16.68
CA MET A 168 22.06 -14.38 -15.30
C MET A 168 20.79 -15.06 -14.85
N LYS A 169 20.96 -16.10 -14.03
CA LYS A 169 19.90 -16.71 -13.25
C LYS A 169 19.91 -16.13 -11.85
N ILE A 170 18.79 -15.55 -11.46
CA ILE A 170 18.63 -14.96 -10.14
C ILE A 170 17.60 -15.74 -9.33
N LEU A 171 17.77 -15.75 -8.02
CA LEU A 171 16.74 -16.19 -7.07
C LEU A 171 16.22 -14.95 -6.36
N VAL A 172 14.94 -14.66 -6.51
CA VAL A 172 14.23 -13.65 -5.74
C VAL A 172 13.61 -14.33 -4.52
N PHE A 173 14.08 -13.95 -3.33
CA PHE A 173 13.56 -14.40 -2.04
C PHE A 173 12.74 -13.28 -1.43
N ASP A 174 11.42 -13.34 -1.61
CA ASP A 174 10.47 -12.37 -1.06
C ASP A 174 9.86 -12.91 0.22
N PHE A 175 10.24 -12.30 1.34
CA PHE A 175 9.74 -12.69 2.65
C PHE A 175 9.12 -11.50 3.35
N GLY A 176 7.81 -11.34 3.14
CA GLY A 176 7.01 -10.23 3.63
C GLY A 176 6.41 -10.46 5.02
N GLY A 177 5.48 -9.58 5.42
CA GLY A 177 4.73 -9.74 6.67
C GLY A 177 3.77 -10.94 6.66
N GLY A 178 3.27 -11.31 5.49
CA GLY A 178 2.20 -12.30 5.31
C GLY A 178 2.63 -13.61 4.65
N THR A 179 3.54 -13.50 3.69
CA THR A 179 3.79 -14.51 2.66
C THR A 179 5.28 -14.67 2.42
N LEU A 180 5.64 -15.86 1.95
CA LEU A 180 6.95 -16.18 1.40
C LEU A 180 6.77 -16.55 -0.06
N ASP A 181 7.50 -15.91 -0.96
CA ASP A 181 7.66 -16.32 -2.35
C ASP A 181 9.15 -16.52 -2.66
N VAL A 182 9.45 -17.60 -3.37
CA VAL A 182 10.77 -17.91 -3.90
C VAL A 182 10.63 -18.14 -5.39
N THR A 183 11.24 -17.27 -6.18
CA THR A 183 11.15 -17.31 -7.64
C THR A 183 12.55 -17.37 -8.23
N ILE A 184 12.73 -18.30 -9.17
CA ILE A 184 13.95 -18.36 -9.98
C ILE A 184 13.63 -17.74 -11.33
N MET A 185 14.48 -16.81 -11.73
CA MET A 185 14.34 -16.09 -12.98
C MET A 185 15.62 -16.16 -13.80
N GLU A 186 15.47 -16.24 -15.10
CA GLU A 186 16.54 -16.03 -16.07
C GLU A 186 16.37 -14.66 -16.71
N MET A 187 17.45 -13.89 -16.74
CA MET A 187 17.49 -12.53 -17.27
C MET A 187 18.60 -12.45 -18.29
N GLY A 188 18.31 -11.94 -19.48
CA GLY A 188 19.29 -11.84 -20.56
C GLY A 188 18.71 -11.23 -21.82
N GLY A 189 19.47 -10.37 -22.51
CA GLY A 189 19.06 -9.73 -23.77
C GLY A 189 17.72 -8.97 -23.70
N GLY A 190 17.39 -8.39 -22.53
CA GLY A 190 16.10 -7.73 -22.28
C GLY A 190 14.94 -8.68 -21.93
N VAL A 191 15.12 -10.00 -21.97
CA VAL A 191 14.09 -10.96 -21.56
C VAL A 191 14.24 -11.27 -20.07
N PHE A 192 13.11 -11.25 -19.36
CA PHE A 192 12.97 -11.64 -17.96
C PHE A 192 11.98 -12.80 -17.89
N GLU A 193 12.50 -14.00 -17.73
CA GLU A 193 11.70 -15.23 -17.73
C GLU A 193 11.69 -15.86 -16.34
N VAL A 194 10.49 -16.10 -15.82
CA VAL A 194 10.32 -16.90 -14.62
C VAL A 194 10.48 -18.37 -14.98
N LEU A 195 11.49 -19.04 -14.40
CA LEU A 195 11.72 -20.48 -14.61
C LEU A 195 10.88 -21.32 -13.65
N SER A 196 10.72 -20.84 -12.41
CA SER A 196 9.88 -21.49 -11.41
C SER A 196 9.52 -20.55 -10.29
N THR A 197 8.40 -20.84 -9.63
CA THR A 197 8.00 -20.18 -8.38
C THR A 197 7.47 -21.20 -7.36
N SER A 198 7.76 -20.95 -6.09
CA SER A 198 7.25 -21.70 -4.93
C SER A 198 7.06 -20.73 -3.77
N GLY A 199 6.11 -20.99 -2.87
CA GLY A 199 5.85 -20.09 -1.75
C GLY A 199 5.04 -20.74 -0.62
N ASP A 200 4.78 -19.93 0.41
CA ASP A 200 3.86 -20.21 1.52
C ASP A 200 3.06 -18.92 1.80
N THR A 201 1.75 -18.95 1.58
CA THR A 201 0.86 -17.80 1.75
C THR A 201 0.52 -17.50 3.22
N GLN A 202 1.00 -18.32 4.16
CA GLN A 202 0.80 -18.20 5.60
C GLN A 202 2.13 -18.35 6.37
N LEU A 203 3.13 -17.61 5.90
CA LEU A 203 4.46 -17.57 6.49
C LEU A 203 5.07 -16.19 6.27
N GLY A 204 5.30 -15.43 7.35
CA GLY A 204 5.86 -14.09 7.25
C GLY A 204 6.28 -13.47 8.58
N GLY A 205 6.57 -12.17 8.52
CA GLY A 205 6.92 -11.36 9.69
C GLY A 205 5.88 -11.36 10.81
N THR A 206 4.58 -11.49 10.50
CA THR A 206 3.51 -11.58 11.52
C THR A 206 3.60 -12.86 12.34
N ASP A 207 4.07 -13.96 11.75
CA ASP A 207 4.30 -15.21 12.47
C ASP A 207 5.48 -15.07 13.44
N MET A 208 6.49 -14.26 13.07
CA MET A 208 7.60 -13.90 13.96
C MET A 208 7.15 -12.99 15.10
N ASP A 209 6.27 -12.01 14.82
CA ASP A 209 5.71 -11.15 15.86
C ASP A 209 4.94 -11.98 16.88
N LYS A 210 4.16 -12.96 16.42
CA LYS A 210 3.40 -13.85 17.30
C LYS A 210 4.29 -14.59 18.29
N VAL A 211 5.42 -15.19 17.86
CA VAL A 211 6.30 -15.91 18.79
C VAL A 211 6.98 -14.98 19.80
N VAL A 212 7.23 -13.71 19.43
CA VAL A 212 7.74 -12.70 20.35
C VAL A 212 6.66 -12.27 21.34
N VAL A 213 5.42 -12.10 20.90
CA VAL A 213 4.25 -11.82 21.77
C VAL A 213 4.04 -12.95 22.77
N ASP A 214 4.05 -14.20 22.32
CA ASP A 214 3.87 -15.37 23.19
C ASP A 214 4.98 -15.42 24.26
N TYR A 215 6.23 -15.14 23.87
CA TYR A 215 7.36 -15.01 24.82
C TYR A 215 7.15 -13.89 25.85
N ILE A 216 6.70 -12.71 25.41
CA ILE A 216 6.42 -11.57 26.30
C ILE A 216 5.32 -11.94 27.32
N LEU A 217 4.25 -12.59 26.86
CA LEU A 217 3.15 -13.03 27.72
C LEU A 217 3.62 -14.04 28.76
N ASP A 218 4.41 -15.02 28.34
CA ASP A 218 4.95 -16.05 29.23
C ASP A 218 5.87 -15.45 30.30
N GLU A 219 6.78 -14.55 29.93
CA GLU A 219 7.69 -13.90 30.88
C GLU A 219 6.93 -12.98 31.85
N PHE A 220 5.95 -12.22 31.36
CA PHE A 220 5.12 -11.39 32.22
C PHE A 220 4.31 -12.24 33.21
N LYS A 221 3.70 -13.34 32.74
CA LYS A 221 2.95 -14.26 33.59
C LYS A 221 3.83 -14.95 34.64
N LYS A 222 5.06 -15.33 34.29
CA LYS A 222 6.03 -15.88 35.25
C LYS A 222 6.41 -14.87 36.33
N LYS A 223 6.59 -13.61 35.96
CA LYS A 223 7.05 -12.54 36.87
C LYS A 223 5.92 -12.00 37.75
N GLU A 224 4.75 -11.73 37.17
CA GLU A 224 3.65 -11.02 37.84
C GLU A 224 2.47 -11.94 38.20
N GLY A 225 2.44 -13.17 37.70
CA GLY A 225 1.34 -14.12 37.94
C GLY A 225 0.05 -13.80 37.17
N VAL A 226 0.06 -12.79 36.30
CA VAL A 226 -1.12 -12.29 35.58
C VAL A 226 -1.06 -12.69 34.10
N ASP A 227 -2.18 -13.15 33.56
CA ASP A 227 -2.33 -13.53 32.16
C ASP A 227 -2.99 -12.41 31.36
N LEU A 228 -2.24 -11.78 30.45
CA LEU A 228 -2.71 -10.66 29.63
C LEU A 228 -3.38 -11.10 28.31
N SER A 229 -3.40 -12.39 27.99
CA SER A 229 -3.87 -12.89 26.68
C SER A 229 -5.34 -12.57 26.37
N LYS A 230 -6.14 -12.31 27.40
CA LYS A 230 -7.57 -11.99 27.29
C LYS A 230 -7.87 -10.49 27.29
N ASP A 231 -6.90 -9.64 27.62
CA ASP A 231 -7.06 -8.20 27.62
C ASP A 231 -6.73 -7.65 26.22
N THR A 232 -7.75 -7.21 25.50
CA THR A 232 -7.60 -6.76 24.11
C THR A 232 -6.73 -5.51 24.00
N THR A 233 -6.80 -4.60 24.97
CA THR A 233 -5.97 -3.39 25.02
C THR A 233 -4.53 -3.72 25.34
N ALA A 234 -4.27 -4.58 26.33
CA ALA A 234 -2.92 -5.04 26.65
C ALA A 234 -2.30 -5.79 25.46
N MET A 235 -3.06 -6.67 24.81
CA MET A 235 -2.61 -7.41 23.63
C MET A 235 -2.27 -6.51 22.45
N ALA A 236 -3.03 -5.44 22.21
CA ALA A 236 -2.71 -4.46 21.17
C ALA A 236 -1.36 -3.79 21.43
N ARG A 237 -1.13 -3.33 22.68
CA ARG A 237 0.14 -2.71 23.10
C ARG A 237 1.32 -3.67 23.01
N ILE A 238 1.13 -4.92 23.45
CA ILE A 238 2.17 -5.96 23.40
C ILE A 238 2.53 -6.30 21.96
N ARG A 239 1.55 -6.43 21.05
CA ARG A 239 1.82 -6.69 19.62
C ARG A 239 2.65 -5.59 18.97
N GLU A 240 2.28 -4.32 19.20
CA GLU A 240 3.03 -3.18 18.67
C GLU A 240 4.46 -3.14 19.22
N ALA A 241 4.62 -3.35 20.52
CA ALA A 241 5.93 -3.35 21.15
C ALA A 241 6.80 -4.55 20.72
N ALA A 242 6.19 -5.71 20.49
CA ALA A 242 6.86 -6.91 19.98
C ALA A 242 7.39 -6.70 18.56
N GLU A 243 6.56 -6.17 17.65
CA GLU A 243 6.97 -5.86 16.28
C GLU A 243 8.09 -4.82 16.27
N LYS A 244 7.96 -3.76 17.07
CA LYS A 244 9.00 -2.73 17.21
C LYS A 244 10.32 -3.33 17.71
N ALA A 245 10.28 -4.14 18.77
CA ALA A 245 11.46 -4.79 19.29
C ALA A 245 12.12 -5.73 18.26
N LYS A 246 11.32 -6.50 17.52
CA LYS A 246 11.80 -7.36 16.42
C LYS A 246 12.53 -6.54 15.34
N ILE A 247 11.96 -5.40 14.95
CA ILE A 247 12.56 -4.50 13.95
C ILE A 247 13.87 -3.91 14.47
N GLU A 248 13.88 -3.34 15.68
CA GLU A 248 15.07 -2.75 16.29
C GLU A 248 16.23 -3.76 16.37
N LEU A 249 15.94 -4.99 16.81
CA LEU A 249 16.92 -6.08 16.93
C LEU A 249 17.52 -6.52 15.58
N SER A 250 16.99 -6.08 14.44
CA SER A 250 17.64 -6.24 13.14
C SER A 250 18.90 -5.39 13.00
N THR A 251 19.03 -4.32 13.79
CA THR A 251 20.16 -3.37 13.75
C THR A 251 20.95 -3.35 15.05
N ILE A 252 20.27 -3.37 16.20
CA ILE A 252 20.92 -3.38 17.53
C ILE A 252 20.92 -4.77 18.17
N MET A 253 21.74 -4.98 19.20
CA MET A 253 21.96 -6.29 19.83
C MET A 253 20.96 -6.61 20.94
N GLU A 254 20.32 -5.60 21.52
CA GLU A 254 19.31 -5.73 22.56
C GLU A 254 18.40 -4.50 22.57
N THR A 255 17.18 -4.67 23.08
CA THR A 255 16.21 -3.60 23.27
C THR A 255 15.32 -3.90 24.47
N ASP A 256 14.66 -2.86 24.98
CA ASP A 256 13.79 -2.92 26.14
C ASP A 256 12.32 -2.74 25.71
N ILE A 257 11.49 -3.70 26.10
CA ILE A 257 10.04 -3.63 25.98
C ILE A 257 9.52 -3.08 27.31
N ASN A 258 9.09 -1.81 27.29
CA ASN A 258 8.57 -1.10 28.45
C ASN A 258 7.14 -0.62 28.20
N LEU A 259 6.17 -1.27 28.85
CA LEU A 259 4.75 -0.91 28.80
C LEU A 259 4.24 -0.62 30.23
N PRO A 260 4.20 0.65 30.64
CA PRO A 260 3.68 1.02 31.95
C PRO A 260 2.16 0.83 32.00
N PHE A 261 1.62 0.54 33.19
CA PHE A 261 0.19 0.36 33.42
C PHE A 261 -0.43 -0.63 32.43
N ILE A 262 0.23 -1.77 32.18
CA ILE A 262 -0.26 -2.78 31.23
C ILE A 262 -1.41 -3.60 31.81
N SER A 263 -1.48 -3.67 33.15
CA SER A 263 -2.52 -4.38 33.87
C SER A 263 -2.72 -3.76 35.24
N HIS A 264 -3.84 -4.09 35.88
CA HIS A 264 -4.16 -3.66 37.24
C HIS A 264 -4.62 -4.87 38.04
N ASP A 265 -3.87 -5.18 39.11
CA ASP A 265 -4.26 -6.20 40.07
C ASP A 265 -4.89 -5.52 41.31
N PRO A 266 -6.11 -5.90 41.73
CA PRO A 266 -6.77 -5.28 42.87
C PRO A 266 -5.99 -5.34 44.19
N SER A 267 -5.07 -6.31 44.34
CA SER A 267 -4.31 -6.52 45.58
C SER A 267 -2.93 -5.85 45.58
N SER A 268 -2.30 -5.74 44.41
CA SER A 268 -0.92 -5.26 44.24
C SER A 268 -0.78 -4.01 43.37
N GLY A 269 -1.91 -3.47 42.88
CA GLY A 269 -1.99 -2.21 42.14
C GLY A 269 -1.63 -2.36 40.66
N ALA A 270 -1.26 -1.24 40.04
CA ALA A 270 -0.87 -1.21 38.64
C ALA A 270 0.42 -2.00 38.38
N LYS A 271 0.42 -2.77 37.30
CA LYS A 271 1.55 -3.59 36.83
C LYS A 271 2.15 -2.98 35.56
N ASN A 272 3.48 -3.03 35.47
CA ASN A 272 4.24 -2.60 34.31
C ASN A 272 4.91 -3.81 33.65
N LEU A 273 4.94 -3.83 32.32
CA LEU A 273 5.75 -4.79 31.59
C LEU A 273 7.12 -4.18 31.34
N GLU A 274 8.15 -4.77 31.93
CA GLU A 274 9.54 -4.41 31.70
C GLU A 274 10.31 -5.68 31.35
N LEU A 275 10.70 -5.79 30.08
CA LEU A 275 11.38 -6.97 29.56
C LEU A 275 12.50 -6.54 28.60
N ARG A 276 13.74 -6.88 28.96
CA ARG A 276 14.87 -6.76 28.06
C ARG A 276 14.96 -8.00 27.17
N ILE A 277 15.07 -7.81 25.86
CA ILE A 277 15.23 -8.88 24.88
C ILE A 277 16.48 -8.65 24.03
N THR A 278 17.25 -9.71 23.81
CA THR A 278 18.46 -9.68 22.99
C THR A 278 18.20 -10.23 21.59
N ARG A 279 19.04 -9.86 20.62
CA ARG A 279 19.02 -10.42 19.26
C ARG A 279 19.17 -11.94 19.29
N ALA A 280 20.05 -12.45 20.17
CA ALA A 280 20.24 -13.89 20.33
C ALA A 280 18.95 -14.60 20.76
N LYS A 281 18.18 -13.99 21.68
CA LYS A 281 16.88 -14.55 22.09
C LYS A 281 15.85 -14.47 20.97
N LEU A 282 15.80 -13.37 20.23
CA LEU A 282 14.93 -13.26 19.05
C LEU A 282 15.25 -14.35 18.02
N ASP A 283 16.53 -14.52 17.69
CA ASP A 283 17.01 -15.54 16.75
C ASP A 283 16.67 -16.96 17.20
N GLU A 284 16.68 -17.24 18.51
CA GLU A 284 16.21 -18.50 19.09
C GLU A 284 14.71 -18.70 18.83
N LEU A 285 13.88 -17.69 19.13
CA LEU A 285 12.43 -17.75 19.00
C LEU A 285 11.96 -17.91 17.55
N ILE A 286 12.57 -17.19 16.60
CA ILE A 286 12.13 -17.19 15.19
C ILE A 286 12.76 -18.30 14.35
N ARG A 287 13.78 -19.02 14.87
CA ARG A 287 14.47 -20.08 14.12
C ARG A 287 13.54 -21.12 13.49
N PRO A 288 12.50 -21.65 14.18
CA PRO A 288 11.57 -22.60 13.57
C PRO A 288 10.82 -22.00 12.37
N ILE A 289 10.51 -20.70 12.42
CA ILE A 289 9.81 -19.98 11.34
C ILE A 289 10.74 -19.84 10.13
N ILE A 290 11.99 -19.42 10.35
CA ILE A 290 12.98 -19.31 9.26
C ILE A 290 13.23 -20.69 8.61
N GLN A 291 13.29 -21.76 9.40
CA GLN A 291 13.48 -23.12 8.87
C GLN A 291 12.34 -23.57 7.95
N ARG A 292 11.11 -23.08 8.15
CA ARG A 292 9.98 -23.34 7.23
C ARG A 292 10.18 -22.76 5.84
N CYS A 293 11.12 -21.83 5.63
CA CYS A 293 11.43 -21.31 4.29
C CYS A 293 12.24 -22.28 3.43
N LYS A 294 12.94 -23.25 4.05
CA LYS A 294 13.85 -24.18 3.34
C LYS A 294 13.16 -25.01 2.24
N PRO A 295 11.98 -25.62 2.47
CA PRO A 295 11.32 -26.43 1.44
C PRO A 295 10.99 -25.63 0.19
N SER A 296 10.55 -24.37 0.32
CA SER A 296 10.25 -23.51 -0.84
C SER A 296 11.51 -23.15 -1.65
N LEU A 297 12.64 -22.89 -0.96
CA LEU A 297 13.94 -22.68 -1.60
C LEU A 297 14.39 -23.91 -2.41
N GLU A 298 14.35 -25.09 -1.80
CA GLU A 298 14.77 -26.33 -2.46
C GLU A 298 13.82 -26.72 -3.61
N LYS A 299 12.52 -26.52 -3.42
CA LYS A 299 11.49 -26.83 -4.42
C LYS A 299 11.61 -25.94 -5.65
N ALA A 300 11.79 -24.62 -5.50
CA ALA A 300 11.99 -23.72 -6.63
C ALA A 300 13.22 -24.14 -7.47
N ILE A 301 14.34 -24.44 -6.83
CA ILE A 301 15.56 -24.90 -7.52
C ILE A 301 15.33 -26.21 -8.28
N ALA A 302 14.67 -27.17 -7.64
CA ALA A 302 14.34 -28.44 -8.25
C ALA A 302 13.40 -28.28 -9.46
N ASP A 303 12.37 -27.44 -9.33
CA ASP A 303 11.38 -27.18 -10.39
C ASP A 303 12.01 -26.48 -11.60
N ALA A 304 12.95 -25.55 -11.37
CA ALA A 304 13.74 -24.92 -12.42
C ALA A 304 14.75 -25.88 -13.07
N LYS A 305 14.92 -27.11 -12.54
CA LYS A 305 15.92 -28.10 -12.97
C LYS A 305 17.35 -27.55 -12.89
N LEU A 306 17.61 -26.75 -11.87
CA LEU A 306 18.91 -26.14 -11.62
C LEU A 306 19.56 -26.73 -10.36
N THR A 307 20.83 -26.42 -10.20
CA THR A 307 21.59 -26.60 -8.97
C THR A 307 21.85 -25.25 -8.30
N LYS A 308 22.24 -25.28 -7.02
CA LYS A 308 22.59 -24.05 -6.27
C LYS A 308 23.70 -23.24 -6.94
N SER A 309 24.64 -23.92 -7.61
CA SER A 309 25.75 -23.28 -8.35
C SER A 309 25.30 -22.52 -9.60
N ASP A 310 24.14 -22.88 -10.18
CA ASP A 310 23.62 -22.22 -11.37
C ASP A 310 22.99 -20.85 -11.06
N ILE A 311 22.64 -20.60 -9.79
CA ILE A 311 22.07 -19.32 -9.36
C ILE A 311 23.20 -18.30 -9.24
N ASN A 312 23.21 -17.28 -10.10
CA ASN A 312 24.23 -16.24 -10.11
C ASN A 312 24.08 -15.26 -8.94
N LYS A 313 22.85 -14.82 -8.66
CA LYS A 313 22.53 -13.73 -7.74
C LYS A 313 21.31 -14.06 -6.88
N ILE A 314 21.28 -13.56 -5.65
CA ILE A 314 20.16 -13.74 -4.71
C ILE A 314 19.63 -12.35 -4.35
N VAL A 315 18.40 -12.05 -4.72
CA VAL A 315 17.73 -10.77 -4.46
C VAL A 315 16.79 -10.95 -3.27
N MET A 316 17.02 -10.20 -2.20
CA MET A 316 16.21 -10.28 -0.97
C MET A 316 15.15 -9.18 -0.98
N VAL A 317 13.90 -9.55 -0.76
CA VAL A 317 12.74 -8.64 -0.81
C VAL A 317 11.88 -8.87 0.44
N GLY A 318 11.22 -7.82 0.94
CA GLY A 318 10.37 -7.88 2.12
C GLY A 318 11.09 -7.57 3.43
N GLY A 319 10.39 -6.90 4.36
CA GLY A 319 10.95 -6.39 5.62
C GLY A 319 11.72 -7.40 6.47
N PRO A 320 11.19 -8.61 6.75
CA PRO A 320 11.91 -9.68 7.45
C PRO A 320 13.30 -10.00 6.90
N THR A 321 13.57 -9.78 5.61
CA THR A 321 14.91 -10.01 5.04
C THR A 321 15.98 -9.03 5.52
N ARG A 322 15.59 -7.96 6.22
CA ARG A 322 16.53 -7.07 6.92
C ARG A 322 17.21 -7.75 8.11
N MET A 323 16.60 -8.81 8.66
CA MET A 323 17.14 -9.54 9.81
C MET A 323 18.43 -10.30 9.43
N PRO A 324 19.53 -10.13 10.18
CA PRO A 324 20.79 -10.83 9.89
C PRO A 324 20.66 -12.36 9.86
N SER A 325 19.83 -12.93 10.74
CA SER A 325 19.60 -14.38 10.80
C SER A 325 18.88 -14.93 9.56
N VAL A 326 17.96 -14.16 8.96
CA VAL A 326 17.29 -14.52 7.70
C VAL A 326 18.29 -14.49 6.54
N LYS A 327 19.08 -13.41 6.41
CA LYS A 327 20.11 -13.30 5.36
C LYS A 327 21.13 -14.44 5.44
N LYS A 328 21.62 -14.70 6.66
CA LYS A 328 22.56 -15.80 6.92
C LYS A 328 21.97 -17.15 6.55
N PHE A 329 20.73 -17.42 6.96
CA PHE A 329 20.05 -18.67 6.64
C PHE A 329 19.93 -18.88 5.12
N VAL A 330 19.47 -17.87 4.37
CA VAL A 330 19.36 -17.99 2.91
C VAL A 330 20.74 -18.21 2.27
N GLY A 331 21.75 -17.47 2.74
CA GLY A 331 23.12 -17.63 2.27
C GLY A 331 23.71 -19.01 2.53
N GLU A 332 23.45 -19.59 3.71
CA GLU A 332 23.86 -20.96 4.06
C GLU A 332 23.13 -22.02 3.22
N VAL A 333 21.82 -21.84 2.99
CA VAL A 333 21.03 -22.78 2.18
C VAL A 333 21.52 -22.78 0.73
N LEU A 334 21.86 -21.62 0.18
CA LEU A 334 22.27 -21.48 -1.22
C LEU A 334 23.79 -21.57 -1.44
N GLY A 335 24.59 -21.46 -0.37
CA GLY A 335 26.05 -21.43 -0.45
C GLY A 335 26.59 -20.16 -1.10
N LYS A 336 25.83 -19.06 -1.05
CA LYS A 336 26.15 -17.78 -1.70
C LYS A 336 25.56 -16.61 -0.92
N GLU A 337 26.32 -15.53 -0.79
CA GLU A 337 25.85 -14.32 -0.11
C GLU A 337 24.74 -13.60 -0.90
N PRO A 338 23.69 -13.10 -0.23
CA PRO A 338 22.69 -12.27 -0.87
C PRO A 338 23.21 -10.93 -1.40
N GLU A 339 22.63 -10.45 -2.49
CA GLU A 339 23.02 -9.19 -3.10
C GLU A 339 22.64 -7.99 -2.22
N SER A 340 23.49 -6.97 -2.30
CA SER A 340 23.21 -5.64 -1.77
C SER A 340 22.85 -4.68 -2.90
N GLY A 341 22.12 -3.60 -2.60
CA GLY A 341 21.81 -2.55 -3.57
C GLY A 341 20.36 -2.50 -4.05
N VAL A 342 19.51 -3.39 -3.57
CA VAL A 342 18.04 -3.30 -3.69
C VAL A 342 17.48 -3.07 -2.29
N ASP A 343 16.68 -2.01 -2.09
CA ASP A 343 15.98 -1.85 -0.82
C ASP A 343 14.82 -2.86 -0.77
N PRO A 344 14.84 -3.82 0.18
CA PRO A 344 13.83 -4.86 0.26
C PRO A 344 12.41 -4.34 0.53
N MET A 345 12.26 -3.10 1.01
CA MET A 345 10.96 -2.47 1.28
C MET A 345 10.41 -1.66 0.08
N GLU A 346 11.25 -1.32 -0.90
CA GLU A 346 10.87 -0.44 -2.01
C GLU A 346 10.92 -1.15 -3.38
N ALA A 347 11.69 -2.25 -3.49
CA ALA A 347 11.96 -2.96 -4.74
C ALA A 347 10.71 -3.32 -5.55
N VAL A 348 9.68 -3.82 -4.87
CA VAL A 348 8.44 -4.29 -5.50
C VAL A 348 7.68 -3.11 -6.11
N ALA A 349 7.50 -2.02 -5.36
CA ALA A 349 6.83 -0.81 -5.87
C ALA A 349 7.62 -0.16 -7.01
N VAL A 350 8.95 -0.10 -6.89
CA VAL A 350 9.85 0.36 -7.97
C VAL A 350 9.67 -0.48 -9.23
N GLY A 351 9.65 -1.80 -9.09
CA GLY A 351 9.41 -2.73 -10.19
C GLY A 351 8.06 -2.54 -10.87
N ALA A 352 7.01 -2.38 -10.07
CA ALA A 352 5.66 -2.09 -10.57
C ALA A 352 5.62 -0.75 -11.32
N ALA A 353 6.35 0.26 -10.84
CA ALA A 353 6.46 1.55 -11.52
C ALA A 353 7.24 1.46 -12.83
N ILE A 354 8.29 0.63 -12.91
CA ILE A 354 8.99 0.33 -14.17
C ILE A 354 8.02 -0.31 -15.16
N GLN A 355 7.23 -1.31 -14.72
CA GLN A 355 6.20 -1.92 -15.56
C GLN A 355 5.15 -0.90 -16.03
N ALA A 356 4.73 0.01 -15.14
CA ALA A 356 3.82 1.10 -15.47
C ALA A 356 4.43 2.05 -16.52
N GLY A 357 5.71 2.37 -16.38
CA GLY A 357 6.47 3.18 -17.35
C GLY A 357 6.60 2.52 -18.71
N ILE A 358 6.82 1.21 -18.78
CA ILE A 358 6.85 0.45 -20.03
C ILE A 358 5.48 0.52 -20.72
N ILE A 359 4.39 0.32 -19.98
CA ILE A 359 3.01 0.40 -20.52
C ILE A 359 2.69 1.82 -21.01
N ALA A 360 3.14 2.85 -20.28
CA ALA A 360 2.93 4.25 -20.64
C ALA A 360 3.82 4.72 -21.82
N GLY A 361 4.87 3.97 -22.16
CA GLY A 361 5.91 4.39 -23.10
C GLY A 361 6.94 5.38 -22.51
N ASP A 362 6.89 5.64 -21.19
CA ASP A 362 7.84 6.50 -20.47
C ASP A 362 9.20 5.81 -20.25
N VAL A 363 9.23 4.47 -20.31
CA VAL A 363 10.46 3.65 -20.23
C VAL A 363 10.62 2.95 -21.57
N THR A 364 11.53 3.45 -22.41
CA THR A 364 11.92 2.79 -23.66
C THR A 364 12.87 1.66 -23.34
N SER A 365 12.36 0.44 -23.32
CA SER A 365 13.18 -0.75 -23.13
C SER A 365 12.59 -1.91 -23.91
N ASP A 366 13.43 -2.73 -24.52
CA ASP A 366 13.03 -4.00 -25.15
C ASP A 366 12.77 -5.09 -24.10
N ILE A 367 12.21 -4.70 -22.94
CA ILE A 367 11.96 -5.61 -21.83
C ILE A 367 10.75 -6.48 -22.14
N VAL A 368 10.97 -7.78 -22.20
CA VAL A 368 9.92 -8.79 -22.33
C VAL A 368 9.83 -9.58 -21.04
N LEU A 369 8.67 -9.53 -20.39
CA LEU A 369 8.39 -10.30 -19.18
C LEU A 369 7.60 -11.56 -19.54
N LEU A 370 8.19 -12.71 -19.24
CA LEU A 370 7.58 -14.02 -19.37
C LEU A 370 7.35 -14.57 -17.96
N ASP A 371 6.11 -14.49 -17.49
CA ASP A 371 5.70 -15.03 -16.19
C ASP A 371 5.19 -16.47 -16.34
N VAL A 372 4.86 -17.14 -15.24
CA VAL A 372 4.35 -18.52 -15.24
C VAL A 372 3.11 -18.69 -14.38
N THR A 373 2.32 -19.74 -14.63
CA THR A 373 1.26 -20.16 -13.69
C THR A 373 1.86 -20.86 -12.45
N PRO A 374 1.52 -20.49 -11.22
CA PRO A 374 2.14 -21.05 -10.00
C PRO A 374 1.66 -22.47 -9.66
N LEU A 375 0.49 -22.87 -10.18
CA LEU A 375 -0.21 -24.11 -9.85
C LEU A 375 -0.69 -24.81 -11.13
N THR A 376 -0.72 -26.14 -11.09
CA THR A 376 -1.24 -26.95 -12.20
C THR A 376 -2.75 -26.78 -12.33
N LEU A 377 -3.21 -26.55 -13.56
CA LEU A 377 -4.61 -26.48 -13.94
C LEU A 377 -5.04 -27.78 -14.58
N GLY A 378 -6.21 -28.26 -14.19
CA GLY A 378 -6.77 -29.49 -14.68
C GLY A 378 -8.29 -29.53 -14.63
N ILE A 379 -8.83 -30.67 -15.02
CA ILE A 379 -10.25 -30.97 -14.88
C ILE A 379 -10.47 -32.24 -14.06
N GLU A 380 -11.62 -32.33 -13.40
CA GLU A 380 -12.08 -33.57 -12.80
C GLU A 380 -12.50 -34.57 -13.89
N THR A 381 -12.02 -35.80 -13.77
CA THR A 381 -12.41 -36.92 -14.63
C THR A 381 -13.10 -38.02 -13.82
N LEU A 382 -13.58 -39.07 -14.50
CA LEU A 382 -14.26 -40.19 -13.86
C LEU A 382 -13.42 -40.77 -12.71
N GLY A 383 -14.04 -40.94 -11.54
CA GLY A 383 -13.38 -41.40 -10.32
C GLY A 383 -12.83 -40.27 -9.43
N GLY A 384 -13.13 -39.01 -9.75
CA GLY A 384 -12.73 -37.85 -8.94
C GLY A 384 -11.26 -37.49 -9.07
N VAL A 385 -10.60 -37.94 -10.14
CA VAL A 385 -9.16 -37.73 -10.38
C VAL A 385 -8.96 -36.42 -11.16
N ARG A 386 -7.96 -35.64 -10.76
CA ARG A 386 -7.50 -34.44 -11.47
C ARG A 386 -6.64 -34.85 -12.66
N GLU A 387 -7.14 -34.61 -13.87
CA GLU A 387 -6.34 -34.69 -15.09
C GLU A 387 -5.66 -33.34 -15.36
N PRO A 388 -4.31 -33.26 -15.37
CA PRO A 388 -3.61 -32.01 -15.64
C PRO A 388 -3.64 -31.64 -17.13
N LEU A 389 -3.84 -30.35 -17.42
CA LEU A 389 -3.79 -29.79 -18.79
C LEU A 389 -2.67 -28.75 -18.95
N ILE A 390 -2.48 -27.89 -17.95
CA ILE A 390 -1.39 -26.91 -17.90
C ILE A 390 -0.66 -27.10 -16.59
N GLU A 391 0.57 -27.61 -16.65
CA GLU A 391 1.39 -27.83 -15.46
C GLU A 391 1.84 -26.49 -14.85
N ARG A 392 2.06 -26.47 -13.55
CA ARG A 392 2.71 -25.33 -12.88
C ARG A 392 4.04 -24.99 -13.51
N ASN A 393 4.44 -23.73 -13.38
CA ASN A 393 5.60 -23.12 -14.02
C ASN A 393 5.53 -23.10 -15.56
N THR A 394 4.37 -23.37 -16.17
CA THR A 394 4.19 -23.11 -17.62
C THR A 394 4.15 -21.61 -17.86
N THR A 395 4.99 -21.14 -18.78
CA THR A 395 5.04 -19.73 -19.23
C THR A 395 3.67 -19.24 -19.70
N ILE A 396 3.28 -18.03 -19.30
CA ILE A 396 2.03 -17.37 -19.71
C ILE A 396 2.32 -16.10 -20.52
N PRO A 397 1.47 -15.74 -21.51
CA PRO A 397 0.22 -16.40 -21.88
C PRO A 397 0.42 -17.76 -22.59
N THR A 398 -0.53 -18.68 -22.45
CA THR A 398 -0.45 -20.03 -23.04
C THR A 398 -1.82 -20.63 -23.33
N SER A 399 -1.84 -21.64 -24.20
CA SER A 399 -3.04 -22.37 -24.60
C SER A 399 -2.75 -23.86 -24.72
N LYS A 400 -3.58 -24.70 -24.09
CA LYS A 400 -3.53 -26.16 -24.21
C LYS A 400 -4.92 -26.72 -24.41
N SER A 401 -5.08 -27.68 -25.32
CA SER A 401 -6.31 -28.46 -25.46
C SER A 401 -6.06 -29.95 -25.31
N LYS A 402 -7.09 -30.66 -24.82
CA LYS A 402 -7.09 -32.11 -24.70
C LYS A 402 -8.49 -32.64 -25.00
N VAL A 403 -8.56 -33.76 -25.71
CA VAL A 403 -9.82 -34.41 -26.06
C VAL A 403 -10.20 -35.43 -25.00
N PHE A 404 -11.42 -35.31 -24.49
CA PHE A 404 -12.08 -36.19 -23.54
C PHE A 404 -13.27 -36.88 -24.20
N THR A 405 -13.89 -37.81 -23.48
CA THR A 405 -15.05 -38.56 -23.95
C THR A 405 -16.06 -38.81 -22.82
N THR A 406 -17.27 -39.28 -23.16
CA THR A 406 -18.33 -39.57 -22.19
C THR A 406 -18.02 -40.81 -21.36
N ALA A 407 -18.42 -40.78 -20.09
CA ALA A 407 -18.20 -41.87 -19.14
C ALA A 407 -19.34 -42.91 -19.15
N VAL A 408 -20.54 -42.51 -19.59
CA VAL A 408 -21.77 -43.32 -19.57
C VAL A 408 -22.42 -43.35 -20.95
N ASP A 409 -23.07 -44.47 -21.28
CA ASP A 409 -23.81 -44.62 -22.53
C ASP A 409 -24.97 -43.63 -22.61
N ASN A 410 -25.19 -43.06 -23.79
CA ASN A 410 -26.25 -42.09 -24.07
C ASN A 410 -26.18 -40.82 -23.20
N GLN A 411 -24.99 -40.47 -22.69
CA GLN A 411 -24.78 -39.25 -21.94
C GLN A 411 -25.00 -38.01 -22.83
N THR A 412 -26.04 -37.23 -22.54
CA THR A 412 -26.44 -36.05 -23.32
C THR A 412 -25.85 -34.74 -22.81
N ALA A 413 -25.15 -34.75 -21.69
CA ALA A 413 -24.42 -33.60 -21.15
C ALA A 413 -23.16 -34.02 -20.41
N VAL A 414 -22.11 -33.21 -20.50
CA VAL A 414 -20.85 -33.39 -19.76
C VAL A 414 -20.57 -32.16 -18.92
N THR A 415 -20.32 -32.38 -17.63
CA THR A 415 -19.86 -31.34 -16.71
C THR A 415 -18.35 -31.26 -16.76
N ILE A 416 -17.84 -30.06 -17.04
CA ILE A 416 -16.42 -29.74 -16.99
C ILE A 416 -16.19 -29.02 -15.66
N HIS A 417 -15.60 -29.72 -14.69
CA HIS A 417 -15.22 -29.15 -13.40
C HIS A 417 -13.72 -28.84 -13.40
N ILE A 418 -13.38 -27.57 -13.23
CA ILE A 418 -12.02 -27.04 -13.35
C ILE A 418 -11.44 -26.90 -11.95
N VAL A 419 -10.22 -27.40 -11.78
CA VAL A 419 -9.52 -27.37 -10.49
C VAL A 419 -8.07 -26.92 -10.65
N GLN A 420 -7.52 -26.36 -9.58
CA GLN A 420 -6.14 -25.88 -9.50
C GLN A 420 -5.43 -26.46 -8.27
N GLY A 421 -4.25 -27.04 -8.49
CA GLY A 421 -3.40 -27.59 -7.42
C GLY A 421 -2.69 -28.89 -7.82
N GLU A 422 -1.85 -29.37 -6.91
CA GLU A 422 -0.90 -30.47 -7.16
C GLU A 422 -1.40 -31.84 -6.67
N ARG A 423 -2.61 -31.91 -6.11
CA ARG A 423 -3.12 -33.14 -5.51
C ARG A 423 -3.73 -34.04 -6.59
N PRO A 424 -3.57 -35.38 -6.51
CA PRO A 424 -4.14 -36.28 -7.53
C PRO A 424 -5.67 -36.28 -7.58
N MET A 425 -6.34 -36.08 -6.44
CA MET A 425 -7.81 -36.06 -6.34
C MET A 425 -8.34 -34.64 -6.54
N ALA A 426 -9.39 -34.48 -7.34
CA ALA A 426 -10.01 -33.18 -7.61
C ALA A 426 -10.53 -32.50 -6.33
N SER A 427 -11.06 -33.28 -5.37
CA SER A 427 -11.57 -32.79 -4.08
C SER A 427 -10.51 -32.17 -3.17
N ASP A 428 -9.24 -32.51 -3.38
CA ASP A 428 -8.11 -32.02 -2.57
C ASP A 428 -7.47 -30.76 -3.20
N ASN A 429 -8.00 -30.30 -4.34
CA ASN A 429 -7.53 -29.11 -5.05
C ASN A 429 -8.55 -27.97 -4.92
N VAL A 430 -8.14 -26.76 -5.30
CA VAL A 430 -9.04 -25.61 -5.32
C VAL A 430 -9.97 -25.73 -6.53
N SER A 431 -11.28 -25.82 -6.29
CA SER A 431 -12.28 -25.73 -7.35
C SER A 431 -12.35 -24.31 -7.89
N LEU A 432 -12.15 -24.15 -9.20
CA LEU A 432 -12.24 -22.87 -9.89
C LEU A 432 -13.61 -22.63 -10.53
N GLY A 433 -14.43 -23.67 -10.65
CA GLY A 433 -15.79 -23.58 -11.20
C GLY A 433 -16.13 -24.76 -12.10
N SER A 434 -17.40 -24.85 -12.50
CA SER A 434 -17.86 -25.88 -13.42
C SER A 434 -18.91 -25.34 -14.40
N PHE A 435 -18.99 -25.98 -15.57
CA PHE A 435 -20.01 -25.68 -16.56
C PHE A 435 -20.40 -26.93 -17.33
N ASN A 436 -21.59 -26.93 -17.92
CA ASN A 436 -22.12 -28.08 -18.66
C ASN A 436 -22.05 -27.81 -20.17
N LEU A 437 -21.51 -28.77 -20.91
CA LEU A 437 -21.74 -28.90 -22.34
C LEU A 437 -22.96 -29.79 -22.52
N THR A 438 -24.09 -29.19 -22.90
CA THR A 438 -25.38 -29.88 -23.03
C THR A 438 -25.71 -30.27 -24.48
N ASP A 439 -26.80 -31.00 -24.63
CA ASP A 439 -27.41 -31.35 -25.91
C ASP A 439 -26.46 -32.15 -26.84
N LEU A 440 -25.68 -33.06 -26.23
CA LEU A 440 -24.90 -34.06 -26.93
C LEU A 440 -25.84 -35.14 -27.50
N PRO A 441 -25.65 -35.55 -28.76
CA PRO A 441 -26.39 -36.67 -29.33
C PRO A 441 -26.16 -37.96 -28.51
N PRO A 442 -27.20 -38.76 -28.25
CA PRO A 442 -27.02 -40.06 -27.61
C PRO A 442 -26.06 -40.95 -28.40
N ALA A 443 -24.97 -41.37 -27.75
CA ALA A 443 -23.97 -42.26 -28.30
C ALA A 443 -23.44 -43.21 -27.21
N PRO A 444 -22.93 -44.40 -27.56
CA PRO A 444 -22.17 -45.24 -26.64
C PRO A 444 -21.03 -44.46 -25.97
N ARG A 445 -20.73 -44.79 -24.71
CA ARG A 445 -19.62 -44.19 -23.96
C ARG A 445 -18.31 -44.35 -24.73
N GLY A 446 -17.42 -43.37 -24.63
CA GLY A 446 -16.14 -43.41 -25.33
C GLY A 446 -16.17 -42.93 -26.79
N ILE A 447 -17.34 -42.67 -27.37
CA ILE A 447 -17.47 -42.22 -28.77
C ILE A 447 -17.46 -40.69 -28.90
N PRO A 448 -18.24 -39.91 -28.12
CA PRO A 448 -18.19 -38.45 -28.21
C PRO A 448 -16.78 -37.91 -27.98
N GLN A 449 -16.38 -36.93 -28.78
CA GLN A 449 -15.05 -36.30 -28.69
C GLN A 449 -15.20 -34.85 -28.23
N ILE A 450 -14.89 -34.61 -26.97
CA ILE A 450 -15.07 -33.31 -26.31
C ILE A 450 -13.69 -32.70 -26.14
N GLU A 451 -13.35 -31.73 -26.99
CA GLU A 451 -12.13 -30.95 -26.83
C GLU A 451 -12.33 -29.93 -25.71
N VAL A 452 -11.51 -30.02 -24.66
CA VAL A 452 -11.44 -29.00 -23.61
C VAL A 452 -10.16 -28.21 -23.82
N LYS A 453 -10.29 -26.90 -24.00
CA LYS A 453 -9.22 -25.94 -24.24
C LYS A 453 -9.12 -24.97 -23.07
N PHE A 454 -7.92 -24.83 -22.53
CA PHE A 454 -7.55 -23.83 -21.53
C PHE A 454 -6.70 -22.76 -22.21
N ASP A 455 -7.08 -21.51 -22.00
CA ASP A 455 -6.34 -20.32 -22.42
C ASP A 455 -6.03 -19.48 -21.17
N ILE A 456 -4.75 -19.17 -20.92
CA ILE A 456 -4.32 -18.28 -19.84
C ILE A 456 -3.73 -17.01 -20.46
N ASP A 457 -4.23 -15.85 -20.05
CA ASP A 457 -3.72 -14.56 -20.54
C ASP A 457 -2.49 -14.05 -19.76
N ALA A 458 -1.97 -12.88 -20.14
CA ALA A 458 -0.80 -12.28 -19.51
C ALA A 458 -1.03 -11.77 -18.06
N ASN A 459 -2.28 -11.71 -17.59
CA ASN A 459 -2.64 -11.41 -16.20
C ASN A 459 -2.85 -12.69 -15.37
N GLY A 460 -2.73 -13.87 -16.00
CA GLY A 460 -3.05 -15.15 -15.38
C GLY A 460 -4.53 -15.52 -15.43
N ILE A 461 -5.39 -14.78 -16.15
CA ILE A 461 -6.84 -15.07 -16.21
C ILE A 461 -7.08 -16.28 -17.11
N ILE A 462 -7.83 -17.25 -16.60
CA ILE A 462 -8.10 -18.52 -17.26
C ILE A 462 -9.45 -18.48 -17.97
N ASN A 463 -9.45 -18.86 -19.25
CA ASN A 463 -10.63 -19.12 -20.05
C ASN A 463 -10.64 -20.60 -20.41
N VAL A 464 -11.76 -21.28 -20.13
CA VAL A 464 -11.92 -22.70 -20.45
C VAL A 464 -13.09 -22.85 -21.40
N ALA A 465 -12.85 -23.47 -22.55
CA ALA A 465 -13.87 -23.80 -23.53
C ALA A 465 -13.93 -25.32 -23.72
N ALA A 466 -15.13 -25.87 -23.82
CA ALA A 466 -15.36 -27.25 -24.19
C ALA A 466 -16.17 -27.29 -25.49
N LYS A 467 -15.71 -28.09 -26.45
CA LYS A 467 -16.32 -28.21 -27.78
C LYS A 467 -16.50 -29.66 -28.15
N ASP A 468 -17.72 -30.06 -28.49
CA ASP A 468 -17.94 -31.35 -29.13
C ASP A 468 -17.49 -31.27 -30.59
N LEU A 469 -16.50 -32.09 -30.96
CA LEU A 469 -15.94 -32.09 -32.30
C LEU A 469 -16.94 -32.62 -33.35
N GLY A 470 -17.92 -33.42 -32.93
CA GLY A 470 -18.96 -33.96 -33.81
C GLY A 470 -20.01 -32.91 -34.17
N THR A 471 -20.69 -32.34 -33.17
CA THR A 471 -21.76 -31.36 -33.38
C THR A 471 -21.29 -29.92 -33.54
N LYS A 472 -20.02 -29.64 -33.20
CA LYS A 472 -19.44 -28.29 -33.10
C LYS A 472 -20.07 -27.40 -32.04
N LYS A 473 -20.95 -27.94 -31.18
CA LYS A 473 -21.46 -27.21 -30.02
C LYS A 473 -20.33 -26.89 -29.07
N GLU A 474 -20.38 -25.69 -28.50
CA GLU A 474 -19.40 -25.21 -27.54
C GLU A 474 -20.10 -24.65 -26.31
N ALA A 475 -19.46 -24.85 -25.17
CA ALA A 475 -19.76 -24.15 -23.94
C ALA A 475 -18.42 -23.62 -23.41
N LYS A 476 -18.44 -22.46 -22.78
CA LYS A 476 -17.23 -21.87 -22.20
C LYS A 476 -17.54 -21.21 -20.88
N ILE A 477 -16.53 -21.17 -20.04
CA ILE A 477 -16.51 -20.38 -18.84
C ILE A 477 -15.23 -19.55 -18.87
N THR A 478 -15.36 -18.25 -18.64
CA THR A 478 -14.22 -17.49 -18.14
C THR A 478 -14.18 -17.79 -16.66
N VAL A 479 -13.12 -18.47 -16.21
CA VAL A 479 -12.91 -18.71 -14.79
C VAL A 479 -12.77 -17.35 -14.16
N SER A 480 -13.86 -16.94 -13.56
CA SER A 480 -13.98 -15.73 -12.79
C SER A 480 -14.35 -16.21 -11.41
N SER A 481 -13.62 -15.69 -10.44
CA SER A 481 -13.72 -16.11 -9.06
C SER A 481 -15.16 -16.18 -8.59
N ASN A 482 -15.54 -17.22 -7.85
CA ASN A 482 -16.83 -17.23 -7.15
C ASN A 482 -16.96 -16.06 -6.17
N SER A 483 -15.82 -15.48 -5.76
CA SER A 483 -15.71 -14.27 -4.95
C SER A 483 -15.67 -12.96 -5.75
N LYS A 484 -15.77 -13.01 -7.09
CA LYS A 484 -15.76 -11.82 -7.94
C LYS A 484 -17.01 -11.02 -7.66
N LEU A 485 -16.82 -9.74 -7.36
CA LEU A 485 -17.94 -8.84 -7.12
C LEU A 485 -18.71 -8.60 -8.42
N SER A 486 -20.04 -8.57 -8.33
CA SER A 486 -20.86 -8.16 -9.46
C SER A 486 -20.55 -6.70 -9.81
N LYS A 487 -20.85 -6.28 -11.05
CA LYS A 487 -20.65 -4.87 -11.42
C LYS A 487 -21.47 -3.94 -10.52
N GLU A 488 -22.68 -4.36 -10.16
CA GLU A 488 -23.56 -3.62 -9.25
C GLU A 488 -22.96 -3.55 -7.84
N GLU A 489 -22.36 -4.63 -7.34
CA GLU A 489 -21.64 -4.61 -6.06
C GLU A 489 -20.41 -3.70 -6.10
N ILE A 490 -19.63 -3.74 -7.18
CA ILE A 490 -18.45 -2.87 -7.36
C ILE A 490 -18.86 -1.41 -7.37
N GLU A 491 -19.87 -1.03 -8.16
CA GLU A 491 -20.35 0.36 -8.19
C GLU A 491 -20.89 0.80 -6.84
N LYS A 492 -21.65 -0.05 -6.14
CA LYS A 492 -22.11 0.25 -4.77
C LYS A 492 -20.94 0.48 -3.80
N LEU A 493 -19.92 -0.39 -3.84
CA LEU A 493 -18.76 -0.25 -2.97
C LEU A 493 -17.90 0.96 -3.34
N LYS A 494 -17.85 1.32 -4.61
CA LYS A 494 -17.20 2.53 -5.11
C LYS A 494 -17.93 3.78 -4.63
N GLU A 495 -19.26 3.83 -4.75
CA GLU A 495 -20.09 4.91 -4.17
C GLU A 495 -19.88 5.03 -2.65
N ASP A 496 -19.85 3.90 -1.94
CA ASP A 496 -19.60 3.89 -0.49
C ASP A 496 -18.19 4.39 -0.16
N ALA A 497 -17.19 4.08 -0.98
CA ALA A 497 -15.83 4.57 -0.84
C ALA A 497 -15.69 6.06 -1.22
N GLU A 498 -16.47 6.54 -2.19
CA GLU A 498 -16.55 7.96 -2.57
C GLU A 498 -17.18 8.82 -1.46
N LYS A 499 -18.18 8.30 -0.72
CA LYS A 499 -18.76 9.00 0.44
C LYS A 499 -17.70 9.34 1.50
N PHE A 500 -16.81 8.40 1.82
CA PHE A 500 -15.70 8.66 2.74
C PHE A 500 -14.73 9.71 2.20
N SER A 501 -14.47 9.72 0.89
CA SER A 501 -13.65 10.75 0.24
C SER A 501 -14.28 12.15 0.33
N ASP A 502 -15.60 12.26 0.19
CA ASP A 502 -16.31 13.54 0.33
C ASP A 502 -16.39 14.01 1.79
N GLU A 503 -16.54 13.10 2.74
CA GLU A 503 -16.41 13.39 4.18
C GLU A 503 -15.00 13.90 4.52
N ASP A 504 -13.96 13.26 3.97
CA ASP A 504 -12.56 13.67 4.11
C ASP A 504 -12.33 15.08 3.55
N LYS A 505 -12.90 15.41 2.38
CA LYS A 505 -12.79 16.76 1.79
C LYS A 505 -13.42 17.82 2.68
N LYS A 506 -14.65 17.59 3.16
CA LYS A 506 -15.33 18.52 4.09
C LYS A 506 -14.52 18.70 5.38
N LYS A 507 -13.96 17.61 5.90
CA LYS A 507 -13.10 17.67 7.09
C LYS A 507 -11.82 18.47 6.81
N LYS A 508 -11.19 18.27 5.66
CA LYS A 508 -10.02 19.05 5.24
C LYS A 508 -10.37 20.53 5.13
N GLU A 509 -11.46 20.90 4.45
CA GLU A 509 -11.91 22.28 4.34
C GLU A 509 -12.15 22.93 5.70
N LYS A 510 -12.74 22.19 6.65
CA LYS A 510 -12.94 22.64 8.03
C LYS A 510 -11.61 22.91 8.74
N ILE A 511 -10.63 22.01 8.60
CA ILE A 511 -9.31 22.15 9.21
C ILE A 511 -8.52 23.31 8.55
N ASP A 512 -8.56 23.43 7.23
CA ASP A 512 -7.89 24.50 6.49
C ASP A 512 -8.46 25.86 6.90
N LEU A 513 -9.79 25.99 7.02
CA LEU A 513 -10.44 27.20 7.52
C LEU A 513 -10.08 27.51 8.97
N LYS A 514 -9.97 26.49 9.83
CA LYS A 514 -9.51 26.65 11.21
C LYS A 514 -8.07 27.18 11.26
N ASN A 515 -7.16 26.57 10.51
CA ASN A 515 -5.76 26.98 10.43
C ASN A 515 -5.62 28.41 9.86
N GLU A 516 -6.39 28.74 8.83
CA GLU A 516 -6.47 30.10 8.28
C GLU A 516 -6.95 31.08 9.34
N SER A 517 -8.00 30.73 10.09
CA SER A 517 -8.56 31.55 11.16
C SER A 517 -7.55 31.78 12.28
N GLU A 518 -6.85 30.74 12.74
CA GLU A 518 -5.81 30.84 13.78
C GLU A 518 -4.63 31.71 13.33
N SER A 519 -4.15 31.52 12.09
CA SER A 519 -3.08 32.33 11.50
C SER A 519 -3.48 33.80 11.34
N PHE A 520 -4.72 34.04 10.91
CA PHE A 520 -5.25 35.38 10.76
C PHE A 520 -5.45 36.08 12.11
N ILE A 521 -6.00 35.38 13.11
CA ILE A 521 -6.08 35.85 14.50
C ILE A 521 -4.70 36.29 14.99
N TYR A 522 -3.68 35.44 14.85
CA TYR A 522 -2.33 35.77 15.30
C TYR A 522 -1.78 37.03 14.59
N THR A 523 -1.99 37.12 13.28
CA THR A 523 -1.58 38.28 12.48
C THR A 523 -2.27 39.57 12.94
N VAL A 524 -3.58 39.50 13.18
CA VAL A 524 -4.38 40.64 13.65
C VAL A 524 -3.99 41.04 15.07
N GLU A 525 -3.81 40.09 15.98
CA GLU A 525 -3.38 40.36 17.36
C GLU A 525 -1.99 41.02 17.38
N LYS A 526 -1.07 40.58 16.52
CA LYS A 526 0.25 41.22 16.39
C LYS A 526 0.12 42.65 15.84
N LEU A 527 -0.63 42.82 14.75
CA LEU A 527 -0.86 44.10 14.10
C LEU A 527 -1.44 45.13 15.09
N VAL A 528 -2.48 44.76 15.83
CA VAL A 528 -3.15 45.63 16.79
C VAL A 528 -2.27 45.95 18.00
N ASN A 529 -1.62 44.94 18.59
CA ASN A 529 -0.87 45.13 19.84
C ASN A 529 0.51 45.77 19.66
N HIS A 530 1.12 45.66 18.47
CA HIS A 530 2.47 46.17 18.21
C HIS A 530 2.49 47.33 17.22
N ASP A 531 1.85 47.18 16.06
CA ASP A 531 2.07 48.09 14.94
C ASP A 531 1.07 49.26 14.91
N LEU A 532 -0.14 49.02 15.44
CA LEU A 532 -1.27 49.94 15.41
C LEU A 532 -1.64 50.52 16.79
N LYS A 533 -0.98 50.08 17.87
CA LYS A 533 -1.36 50.38 19.26
C LYS A 533 -1.61 51.87 19.54
N ASP A 534 -0.80 52.76 18.99
CA ASP A 534 -0.89 54.22 19.17
C ASP A 534 -1.48 54.94 17.94
N LYS A 535 -1.96 54.19 16.94
CA LYS A 535 -2.38 54.69 15.62
C LYS A 535 -3.86 54.48 15.30
N ILE A 536 -4.59 53.73 16.12
CA ILE A 536 -6.03 53.47 15.97
C ILE A 536 -6.80 53.97 17.19
N SER A 537 -8.09 54.26 17.01
CA SER A 537 -8.93 54.68 18.13
C SER A 537 -9.20 53.52 19.11
N GLN A 538 -9.49 53.86 20.37
CA GLN A 538 -9.84 52.86 21.38
C GLN A 538 -11.11 52.06 20.98
N GLU A 539 -12.05 52.70 20.29
CA GLU A 539 -13.26 52.07 19.77
C GLU A 539 -12.95 51.03 18.66
N GLN A 540 -12.05 51.36 17.74
CA GLN A 540 -11.57 50.43 16.69
C GLN A 540 -10.83 49.24 17.30
N GLY A 541 -10.00 49.47 18.32
CA GLY A 541 -9.29 48.40 19.04
C GLY A 541 -10.23 47.43 19.76
N ILE A 542 -11.31 47.93 20.37
CA ILE A 542 -12.36 47.11 21.01
C ILE A 542 -13.10 46.28 19.95
N LYS A 543 -13.54 46.91 18.86
CA LYS A 543 -14.26 46.25 17.75
C LYS A 543 -13.46 45.08 17.16
N ILE A 544 -12.15 45.25 16.96
CA ILE A 544 -11.27 44.16 16.47
C ILE A 544 -11.13 43.06 17.52
N SER A 545 -10.92 43.42 18.79
CA SER A 545 -10.72 42.45 19.88
C SER A 545 -11.97 41.57 20.11
N GLU A 546 -13.16 42.14 20.01
CA GLU A 546 -14.42 41.41 20.08
C GLU A 546 -14.59 40.44 18.90
N ALA A 547 -14.32 40.89 17.68
CA ALA A 547 -14.37 40.03 16.49
C ALA A 547 -13.33 38.89 16.55
N VAL A 548 -12.11 39.15 17.05
CA VAL A 548 -11.11 38.11 17.30
C VAL A 548 -11.62 37.07 18.30
N LYS A 549 -12.26 37.51 19.39
CA LYS A 549 -12.84 36.62 20.39
C LYS A 549 -13.95 35.73 19.79
N GLU A 550 -14.83 36.30 18.97
CA GLU A 550 -15.89 35.55 18.31
C GLU A 550 -15.35 34.47 17.35
N VAL A 551 -14.29 34.77 16.60
CA VAL A 551 -13.62 33.76 15.76
C VAL A 551 -12.97 32.69 16.63
N LYS A 552 -12.26 33.05 17.71
CA LYS A 552 -11.65 32.10 18.67
C LYS A 552 -12.68 31.12 19.25
N GLU A 553 -13.84 31.62 19.68
CA GLU A 553 -14.92 30.79 20.24
C GLU A 553 -15.57 29.87 19.18
N SER A 554 -15.31 30.11 17.90
CA SER A 554 -15.91 29.38 16.77
C SER A 554 -14.95 28.44 16.06
N LEU A 555 -13.68 28.37 16.47
CA LEU A 555 -12.64 27.59 15.78
C LEU A 555 -12.97 26.10 15.63
N ASP A 556 -13.73 25.53 16.58
CA ASP A 556 -14.13 24.12 16.55
C ASP A 556 -15.54 23.88 15.97
N ARG A 557 -16.24 24.95 15.55
CA ARG A 557 -17.59 24.90 14.99
C ARG A 557 -17.59 24.52 13.50
N GLU A 558 -18.78 24.32 12.94
CA GLU A 558 -18.94 23.99 11.52
C GLU A 558 -18.52 25.15 10.60
N ILE A 559 -18.17 24.83 9.35
CA ILE A 559 -17.69 25.79 8.34
C ILE A 559 -18.65 26.98 8.20
N ASP A 560 -19.96 26.70 8.19
CA ASP A 560 -21.02 27.71 8.03
C ASP A 560 -21.12 28.68 9.22
N GLU A 561 -20.59 28.31 10.39
CA GLU A 561 -20.55 29.18 11.57
C GLU A 561 -19.23 29.96 11.67
N LEU A 562 -18.11 29.33 11.31
CA LEU A 562 -16.77 29.95 11.41
C LEU A 562 -16.50 30.95 10.28
N LYS A 563 -16.87 30.60 9.05
CA LYS A 563 -16.53 31.38 7.85
C LYS A 563 -17.11 32.81 7.89
N PRO A 564 -18.41 33.04 8.22
CA PRO A 564 -18.95 34.39 8.29
C PRO A 564 -18.26 35.27 9.35
N LYS A 565 -17.84 34.67 10.47
CA LYS A 565 -17.12 35.38 11.54
C LYS A 565 -15.70 35.76 11.12
N LEU A 566 -15.00 34.84 10.45
CA LEU A 566 -13.69 35.13 9.86
C LEU A 566 -13.79 36.25 8.83
N ASP A 567 -14.78 36.21 7.94
CA ASP A 567 -15.00 37.24 6.92
C ASP A 567 -15.36 38.60 7.56
N THR A 568 -16.12 38.59 8.65
CA THR A 568 -16.41 39.79 9.45
C THR A 568 -15.12 40.39 10.04
N LEU A 569 -14.28 39.57 10.66
CA LEU A 569 -12.99 40.01 11.20
C LEU A 569 -12.09 40.59 10.09
N LYS A 570 -12.00 39.93 8.93
CA LYS A 570 -11.26 40.43 7.76
C LYS A 570 -11.77 41.80 7.30
N SER A 571 -13.09 41.97 7.25
CA SER A 571 -13.72 43.23 6.86
C SER A 571 -13.38 44.36 7.84
N ILE A 572 -13.48 44.11 9.15
CA ILE A 572 -13.17 45.12 10.18
C ILE A 572 -11.71 45.53 10.10
N VAL A 573 -10.79 44.57 9.96
CA VAL A 573 -9.35 44.84 9.85
C VAL A 573 -9.03 45.64 8.59
N ASN A 574 -9.66 45.33 7.45
CA ASN A 574 -9.50 46.07 6.20
C ASN A 574 -10.04 47.51 6.31
N GLU A 575 -11.17 47.72 6.97
CA GLU A 575 -11.75 49.04 7.22
C GLU A 575 -10.78 49.92 8.02
N VAL A 576 -10.28 49.42 9.15
CA VAL A 576 -9.36 50.14 10.05
C VAL A 576 -8.02 50.44 9.37
N THR A 577 -7.45 49.47 8.65
CA THR A 577 -6.19 49.67 7.92
C THR A 577 -6.34 50.65 6.76
N THR A 578 -7.46 50.61 6.03
CA THR A 578 -7.74 51.56 4.93
C THR A 578 -7.90 52.99 5.45
N GLU A 579 -8.58 53.18 6.58
CA GLU A 579 -8.74 54.48 7.22
C GLU A 579 -7.37 55.04 7.67
N LEU A 580 -6.52 54.19 8.24
CA LEU A 580 -5.16 54.57 8.62
C LEU A 580 -4.34 55.07 7.41
N TYR A 581 -4.37 54.35 6.29
CA TYR A 581 -3.65 54.77 5.07
C TYR A 581 -4.20 56.06 4.45
N LYS A 582 -5.52 56.29 4.55
CA LYS A 582 -6.16 57.55 4.12
C LYS A 582 -5.75 58.73 5.00
N ASN A 583 -5.59 58.51 6.30
CA ASN A 583 -5.16 59.55 7.23
C ASN A 583 -3.67 59.92 7.04
N VAL A 584 -2.81 58.95 6.68
CA VAL A 584 -1.39 59.21 6.35
C VAL A 584 -1.23 59.98 5.03
N THR A 585 -2.10 59.75 4.05
CA THR A 585 -2.06 60.47 2.76
C THR A 585 -2.56 61.92 2.87
N THR A 586 -3.47 62.21 3.81
CA THR A 586 -3.93 63.58 4.09
C THR A 586 -2.94 64.41 4.91
N GLU A 587 -2.13 63.81 5.78
CA GLU A 587 -1.01 64.51 6.45
C GLU A 587 0.13 64.86 5.48
N SER A 588 0.37 64.03 4.47
CA SER A 588 1.44 64.23 3.47
C SER A 588 1.21 65.44 2.55
N ASP A 589 -0.05 65.74 2.18
CA ASP A 589 -0.40 66.93 1.37
C ASP A 589 -0.40 68.23 2.19
N SER A 590 -0.56 68.16 3.52
CA SER A 590 -0.54 69.35 4.38
C SER A 590 0.88 69.88 4.68
N THR A 591 1.92 69.11 4.36
CA THR A 591 3.32 69.49 4.64
C THR A 591 4.05 70.10 3.43
N GLN A 592 3.43 70.10 2.23
CA GLN A 592 4.03 70.67 1.01
C GLN A 592 3.56 72.11 0.68
N GLN A 593 2.68 72.72 1.48
CA GLN A 593 2.16 74.07 1.24
C GLN A 593 2.68 75.18 2.17
N ASN A 594 3.67 74.90 3.05
CA ASN A 594 4.16 75.90 4.01
C ASN A 594 5.68 76.13 4.03
N SER A 595 6.37 75.91 2.90
CA SER A 595 7.81 76.18 2.76
C SER A 595 8.13 76.99 1.49
N GLY A 596 7.33 78.03 1.24
CA GLY A 596 7.46 78.93 0.10
C GLY A 596 7.39 80.41 0.48
N ALA A 597 8.02 80.82 1.59
CA ALA A 597 8.25 82.22 1.93
C ALA A 597 9.26 82.35 3.08
N ASN A 598 10.56 82.23 2.77
CA ASN A 598 11.62 83.08 3.31
C ASN A 598 12.97 82.69 2.71
N GLU A 599 13.32 83.39 1.64
CA GLU A 599 14.70 83.57 1.21
C GLU A 599 15.51 84.38 2.24
N GLN A 600 16.83 84.23 2.17
CA GLN A 600 17.87 85.16 2.61
C GLN A 600 18.21 85.24 4.10
N GLN A 601 19.02 84.28 4.56
CA GLN A 601 20.35 84.60 5.11
C GLN A 601 21.24 83.35 5.13
N ASP A 602 22.54 83.59 4.92
CA ASP A 602 23.68 82.65 4.97
C ASP A 602 24.07 81.86 3.71
N GLN A 603 24.57 82.62 2.73
CA GLN A 603 25.76 82.22 1.98
C GLN A 603 26.99 82.30 2.91
N ASN A 604 27.53 81.14 3.31
CA ASN A 604 28.96 80.81 3.38
C ASN A 604 29.18 79.65 4.35
N ASN A 605 29.19 78.40 3.86
CA ASN A 605 30.41 77.60 3.93
C ASN A 605 30.27 76.23 3.23
N THR A 606 31.31 75.93 2.45
CA THR A 606 31.88 74.60 2.22
C THR A 606 31.17 73.65 1.26
N GLN A 607 31.60 73.78 -0.01
CA GLN A 607 31.86 72.69 -0.95
C GLN A 607 32.45 71.43 -0.27
N GLN A 608 31.92 70.25 -0.56
CA GLN A 608 32.66 69.20 -1.27
C GLN A 608 31.80 67.95 -1.53
N ASN A 609 31.69 67.60 -2.81
CA ASN A 609 31.65 66.26 -3.43
C ASN A 609 30.70 65.21 -2.77
N SER A 610 29.72 64.62 -3.46
CA SER A 610 29.89 63.90 -4.73
C SER A 610 28.52 63.33 -5.19
N GLU A 611 28.12 63.75 -6.38
CA GLU A 611 27.43 62.94 -7.40
C GLU A 611 28.18 61.62 -7.62
N SER A 612 27.65 60.52 -8.16
CA SER A 612 26.35 60.10 -8.70
C SER A 612 26.54 58.66 -9.18
N HIS A 613 25.42 57.96 -9.41
CA HIS A 613 25.27 56.83 -10.37
C HIS A 613 26.02 55.53 -10.06
N SER A 614 25.61 54.35 -10.51
CA SER A 614 24.37 53.75 -11.02
C SER A 614 24.78 52.29 -11.34
N THR A 615 23.80 51.41 -11.47
CA THR A 615 23.80 50.22 -12.36
C THR A 615 24.82 49.09 -12.12
N ASP A 616 24.23 47.94 -11.78
CA ASP A 616 24.33 46.65 -12.49
C ASP A 616 25.38 45.58 -12.15
N GLU A 617 24.86 44.36 -12.31
CA GLU A 617 25.51 43.11 -12.70
C GLU A 617 26.28 42.24 -11.69
N THR A 618 25.65 41.10 -11.39
CA THR A 618 26.17 39.72 -11.52
C THR A 618 27.62 39.41 -11.09
N LYS A 619 27.76 38.52 -10.10
CA LYS A 619 28.53 37.25 -10.22
C LYS A 619 28.48 36.39 -8.96
N THR A 620 28.13 35.11 -9.16
CA THR A 620 28.67 33.88 -8.52
C THR A 620 29.09 33.92 -7.05
N TYR A 621 28.43 33.12 -6.20
CA TYR A 621 28.80 31.72 -5.96
C TYR A 621 27.57 30.91 -5.53
#